data_AF-A0A0C2UP40-F1
#
_entry.id   AF-A0A0C2UP40-F1
#
_cell.length_a   1.000
_cell.length_b   1.000
_cell.length_c   1.000
_cell.angle_alpha   90.00
_cell.angle_beta   90.00
_cell.angle_gamma   90.00
#
_symmetry.space_group_name_H-M   'P 1'
#
loop_
_entity.id
_entity.type
_entity.pdbx_description
1 polymer ?
#
loop_
_entity_poly.entity_id
_entity_poly.type
_entity_poly.pdbx_seq_one_letter_code
_entity_poly.pdbx_strand_id
1 'polypeptide(L)' 'MVSIVEDALTLKPIERLHLVDELLLSLDIPTKEIDLLWAEEAEKRLEAYNQGEVETLSSQEVFVKYRL' A
#
# COMPACT_ATOMS: atom_id res chain seq x y z
N MET A 1 21.34 -14.25 25.90
CA MET A 1 20.33 -14.40 24.83
C MET A 1 20.48 -13.16 23.99
N VAL A 2 20.96 -13.28 22.75
CA VAL A 2 21.24 -12.11 21.92
C VAL A 2 19.92 -11.57 21.38
N SER A 3 19.75 -10.25 21.40
CA SER A 3 18.54 -9.62 20.86
C SER A 3 18.62 -9.59 19.34
N ILE A 4 17.55 -10.03 18.65
CA ILE A 4 17.44 -9.99 17.19
C ILE A 4 17.69 -8.57 16.65
N VAL A 5 17.31 -7.55 17.43
CA VAL A 5 17.55 -6.14 17.08
C VAL A 5 19.03 -5.80 17.16
N GLU A 6 19.75 -6.28 18.18
CA GLU A 6 21.19 -6.05 18.31
C GLU A 6 21.94 -6.69 17.14
N ASP A 7 21.57 -7.91 16.76
CA ASP A 7 22.17 -8.59 15.60
C ASP A 7 21.89 -7.84 14.29
N ALA A 8 20.65 -7.42 14.06
CA ALA A 8 20.30 -6.63 12.87
C ALA A 8 21.07 -5.30 12.81
N LEU A 9 21.37 -4.68 13.95
CA LEU A 9 22.14 -3.44 14.01
C LEU A 9 23.64 -3.64 13.74
N THR A 10 24.18 -4.87 13.83
CA THR A 10 25.58 -5.18 13.47
C THR A 10 25.82 -5.28 11.96
N LEU A 11 24.75 -5.44 11.16
CA LEU A 11 24.82 -5.51 9.70
C LEU A 11 25.28 -4.19 9.07
N LYS A 12 25.90 -4.26 7.89
CA LYS A 12 26.22 -3.05 7.12
C LYS A 12 24.94 -2.32 6.71
N PRO A 13 24.98 -0.99 6.49
CA PRO A 13 23.80 -0.22 6.11
C PRO A 13 22.97 -0.82 4.96
N ILE A 14 23.63 -1.34 3.92
CA ILE A 14 22.95 -1.95 2.77
C ILE A 14 22.28 -3.29 3.12
N GLU A 15 22.90 -4.09 3.97
CA GLU A 15 22.36 -5.38 4.43
C GLU A 15 21.15 -5.16 5.35
N ARG A 16 21.17 -4.09 6.16
CA ARG A 16 20.00 -3.67 6.95
C ARG A 16 18.85 -3.25 6.05
N LEU A 17 19.12 -2.50 4.98
CA LEU A 17 18.07 -2.09 4.04
C LEU A 17 17.43 -3.30 3.38
N HIS A 18 18.23 -4.25 2.86
CA HIS A 18 17.71 -5.49 2.30
C HIS A 18 16.88 -6.28 3.33
N LEU A 19 17.33 -6.38 4.58
CA LEU A 19 16.57 -7.05 5.64
C LEU A 19 15.22 -6.35 5.90
N VAL A 20 15.19 -5.02 5.91
CA VAL A 20 13.95 -4.25 6.05
C VAL A 20 13.00 -4.55 4.89
N ASP A 21 13.49 -4.54 3.65
CA ASP A 21 12.67 -4.82 2.47
C ASP A 21 12.05 -6.23 2.52
N GLU A 22 12.86 -7.25 2.83
CA GLU A 22 12.38 -8.63 2.98
C GLU A 22 11.36 -8.78 4.10
N LEU A 23 11.57 -8.11 5.25
CA LEU A 23 10.61 -8.10 6.34
C LEU A 23 9.30 -7.43 5.93
N LEU A 24 9.35 -6.31 5.22
CA LEU A 24 8.14 -5.64 4.72
C LEU A 24 7.38 -6.54 3.71
N LEU A 25 8.09 -7.16 2.78
CA LEU A 25 7.50 -8.11 1.81
C LEU A 25 6.87 -9.32 2.51
N SER A 26 7.43 -9.77 3.63
CA SER A 26 6.86 -10.88 4.41
C SER A 26 5.57 -10.52 5.15
N LEU A 27 5.32 -9.23 5.38
CA LEU A 27 4.11 -8.74 6.04
C LEU A 27 3.01 -8.41 5.02
N ASP A 28 3.40 -7.97 3.83
CA ASP A 28 2.50 -7.62 2.74
C ASP A 28 2.50 -8.72 1.67
N ILE A 29 2.13 -9.94 2.08
CA ILE A 29 2.06 -11.08 1.15
C ILE A 29 0.78 -10.91 0.31
N PRO A 30 0.87 -10.60 -0.98
CA PRO A 30 -0.31 -10.50 -1.82
C PRO A 30 -0.93 -11.89 -1.93
N THR A 31 -2.17 -12.02 -1.48
CA THR A 31 -2.96 -13.23 -1.68
C THR A 31 -3.88 -13.00 -2.86
N LYS A 32 -4.05 -14.04 -3.69
CA LYS A 32 -5.02 -14.01 -4.80
C LYS A 32 -6.43 -13.65 -4.34
N GLU A 33 -6.77 -13.99 -3.10
CA GLU A 33 -8.06 -13.64 -2.49
C GLU A 33 -8.19 -12.12 -2.29
N ILE A 34 -7.17 -11.47 -1.73
CA ILE A 34 -7.17 -10.01 -1.56
C ILE A 34 -7.22 -9.33 -2.94
N ASP A 35 -6.42 -9.79 -3.91
CA ASP A 35 -6.43 -9.23 -5.27
C ASP A 35 -7.81 -9.31 -5.93
N LEU A 36 -8.53 -10.43 -5.75
CA LEU A 36 -9.88 -10.61 -6.26
C LEU A 36 -10.89 -9.67 -5.59
N LEU A 37 -10.81 -9.52 -4.26
CA LEU A 37 -11.66 -8.60 -3.51
C LEU A 37 -11.43 -7.14 -3.94
N TRP A 38 -10.18 -6.75 -4.19
CA TRP A 38 -9.85 -5.42 -4.71
C TRP A 38 -10.38 -5.21 -6.13
N ALA A 39 -10.27 -6.21 -7.00
CA ALA A 39 -10.80 -6.13 -8.36
C ALA A 39 -12.33 -5.96 -8.35
N GLU A 40 -13.04 -6.75 -7.54
CA GLU A 40 -14.50 -6.65 -7.40
C GLU A 40 -14.93 -5.27 -6.86
N GLU A 41 -14.25 -4.76 -5.82
CA GLU A 41 -14.55 -3.43 -5.27
C GLU A 41 -14.26 -2.31 -6.27
N ALA A 42 -13.17 -2.41 -7.04
CA ALA A 42 -12.82 -1.43 -8.05
C ALA A 42 -13.88 -1.36 -9.16
N GLU A 43 -14.33 -2.51 -9.66
CA GLU A 43 -15.41 -2.60 -10.66
C GLU A 43 -16.72 -2.00 -10.11
N LYS A 44 -17.12 -2.39 -8.90
CA LYS A 44 -18.33 -1.85 -8.23
C LYS A 44 -18.29 -0.33 -8.11
N ARG A 45 -17.16 0.25 -7.69
CA ARG A 45 -17.02 1.70 -7.57
C ARG A 45 -17.09 2.42 -8.91
N LEU A 46 -16.52 1.81 -9.96
CA LEU A 46 -16.58 2.37 -11.31
C LEU A 46 -18.02 2.36 -11.85
N GLU A 47 -18.77 1.28 -11.63
CA GLU A 47 -20.18 1.20 -12.02
C GLU A 47 -21.03 2.26 -11.29
N ALA A 48 -20.90 2.37 -9.97
CA ALA A 48 -21.62 3.36 -9.18
C ALA A 48 -21.27 4.80 -9.61
N TYR A 49 -20.01 5.08 -9.95
CA TYR A 49 -19.59 6.35 -10.54
C TYR A 49 -20.28 6.61 -11.88
N ASN A 50 -20.28 5.62 -12.79
CA ASN A 50 -20.92 5.75 -14.10
C ASN A 50 -22.43 5.95 -14.01
N GLN A 51 -23.07 5.41 -12.97
CA GLN A 51 -24.51 5.57 -12.70
C GLN A 51 -24.84 6.86 -11.92
N GLY A 52 -23.83 7.59 -11.44
CA GLY A 52 -24.03 8.80 -10.65
C GLY A 52 -24.51 8.54 -9.21
N GLU A 53 -24.27 7.33 -8.69
CA GLU A 53 -24.69 6.89 -7.35
C GLU A 53 -23.71 7.26 -6.24
N VAL A 54 -22.55 7.84 -6.61
CA VAL A 54 -21.51 8.27 -5.67
C VAL A 54 -21.19 9.75 -5.84
N GLU A 55 -20.89 10.42 -4.74
CA GLU A 55 -20.36 11.77 -4.76
C GLU A 55 -18.94 11.78 -5.31
N THR A 56 -18.61 12.82 -6.07
CA THR A 56 -17.32 12.95 -6.76
C THR A 56 -16.73 14.32 -6.49
N LEU A 57 -15.40 14.39 -6.51
CA LEU A 57 -14.65 15.64 -6.45
C LEU A 57 -13.90 15.81 -7.77
N SER A 58 -13.85 17.03 -8.27
CA SER A 58 -13.02 17.35 -9.43
C SER A 58 -11.54 17.20 -9.08
N SER A 59 -10.71 16.93 -10.09
CA SER A 59 -9.27 16.88 -9.89
C SER A 59 -8.72 18.21 -9.35
N GLN A 60 -9.28 19.34 -9.80
CA GLN A 60 -8.93 20.66 -9.30
C GLN A 60 -9.17 20.77 -7.79
N GLU A 61 -10.33 20.34 -7.29
CA GLU A 61 -10.63 20.35 -5.86
C GLU A 61 -9.65 19.50 -5.04
N VAL A 62 -9.23 18.35 -5.57
CA VAL A 62 -8.24 17.48 -4.93
C VAL A 62 -6.87 18.15 -4.84
N PHE A 63 -6.41 18.76 -5.94
CA PHE A 63 -5.07 19.34 -6.03
C PHE A 63 -4.90 20.68 -5.30
N VAL A 64 -6.00 21.42 -5.07
CA VAL A 64 -5.98 22.66 -4.27
C VAL A 64 -5.34 22.46 -2.90
N LYS A 65 -5.57 21.32 -2.24
CA LYS A 65 -4.96 21.00 -0.94
C LYS A 65 -3.43 20.92 -1.00
N TYR A 66 -2.89 20.48 -2.14
CA TYR A 66 -1.47 20.27 -2.35
C TYR A 66 -0.76 21.42 -3.06
N ARG A 67 -1.51 22.47 -3.46
CA ARG A 67 -1.02 23.59 -4.29
C ARG A 67 -0.33 23.12 -5.58
N LEU A 68 -0.85 22.04 -6.17
CA LEU A 68 -0.46 21.53 -7.48
C LEU A 68 -1.41 22.06 -8.55
#